data_AF-A0A3M3A3K6-F1
#
_entry.id   AF-A0A3M3A3K6-F1
#
_cell.length_a   1.000
_cell.length_b   1.000
_cell.length_c   1.000
_cell.angle_alpha   90.00
_cell.angle_beta   90.00
_cell.angle_gamma   90.00
#
_symmetry.space_group_name_H-M   'P 1'
#
loop_
_entity.id
_entity.type
_entity.pdbx_description
1 polymer ?
#
loop_
_entity_poly.entity_id
_entity_poly.type
_entity_poly.pdbx_seq_one_letter_code
_entity_poly.pdbx_strand_id
1 'polypeptide(L)'
;MGGEPTFVSIDDRDGAEWNTAALGPRKRELSAELFQRMRAHYAPLGIVHFGQGKWYPGEQLPRWSLNCFWRKDGKPVWHNNALIADETQDYGATGELAGRFLASVAERLKLPERFVFPAYEDNFYYLWREGALPVNVTAEDSRLGDELERARLRKVFAQGLDKMIGQVLPLARSAKGENWQSGRWYLRDEHCRLVPGDSALGYRLPLASQPWVKAAEYPFIHPTDHNQDFPELADSDSLTSQLKAENADAEREPKLDESADWLTRTALCAEARDGRLYLFMPPLQKLEEYLELVAVIEATAEELQCPILLEGYEPPSDPRLCNFRITPDPGVIEVNVQPSASWDELVERTEFLYEQARQTRLTTEKFMIDGRHTGTGGGNHFVLGGATPADSPFLRRPDLLRSLLSYWHNHPSLSYLFSGLFIGPTSQAPRVDEARNDSLYEMEIAFAQMPSPGEEVAP
;
A
#
# COMPACT_ATOMS: atom_id res chain seq x y z
N MET A 1 -15.98 15.13 -1.09
CA MET A 1 -16.42 14.15 -2.10
C MET A 1 -15.19 13.55 -2.77
N GLY A 2 -15.09 12.23 -2.91
CA GLY A 2 -14.02 11.55 -3.66
C GLY A 2 -14.58 10.81 -4.87
N GLY A 3 -13.69 10.24 -5.68
CA GLY A 3 -14.04 9.48 -6.87
C GLY A 3 -13.07 8.34 -7.18
N GLU A 4 -13.55 7.34 -7.91
CA GLU A 4 -12.74 6.20 -8.38
C GLU A 4 -12.93 5.97 -9.89
N PRO A 5 -12.55 6.95 -10.74
CA PRO A 5 -12.64 6.79 -12.19
C PRO A 5 -11.69 5.70 -12.69
N THR A 6 -12.13 5.01 -13.74
CA THR A 6 -11.39 3.90 -14.35
C THR A 6 -11.06 4.20 -15.81
N PHE A 7 -9.88 3.75 -16.24
CA PHE A 7 -9.31 4.07 -17.55
C PHE A 7 -8.78 2.83 -18.27
N VAL A 8 -8.75 2.88 -19.59
CA VAL A 8 -8.12 1.89 -20.48
C VAL A 8 -7.24 2.53 -21.54
N SER A 9 -6.33 1.76 -22.13
CA SER A 9 -5.47 2.25 -23.21
C SER A 9 -6.27 2.68 -24.44
N ILE A 10 -5.85 3.80 -25.03
CA ILE A 10 -6.33 4.25 -26.34
C ILE A 10 -5.73 3.38 -27.46
N ASP A 11 -4.51 2.87 -27.26
CA ASP A 11 -3.70 2.22 -28.29
C ASP A 11 -4.03 0.75 -28.49
N ASP A 12 -4.35 0.05 -27.39
CA ASP A 12 -4.52 -1.40 -27.37
C ASP A 12 -5.83 -1.75 -26.67
N ARG A 13 -6.95 -1.40 -27.27
CA ARG A 13 -8.27 -1.59 -26.65
C ARG A 13 -8.67 -3.06 -26.51
N ASP A 14 -8.12 -3.93 -27.37
CA ASP A 14 -8.43 -5.36 -27.42
C ASP A 14 -7.44 -6.21 -26.61
N GLY A 15 -6.36 -5.61 -26.10
CA GLY A 15 -5.36 -6.27 -25.28
C GLY A 15 -5.95 -6.92 -24.03
N ALA A 16 -5.36 -8.04 -23.61
CA ALA A 16 -5.85 -8.80 -22.46
C ALA A 16 -5.85 -7.97 -21.17
N GLU A 17 -4.83 -7.15 -20.93
CA GLU A 17 -4.75 -6.26 -19.75
C GLU A 17 -5.88 -5.20 -19.71
N TRP A 18 -6.55 -4.93 -20.83
CA TRP A 18 -7.66 -3.98 -20.94
C TRP A 18 -9.02 -4.65 -21.02
N ASN A 19 -9.10 -5.98 -21.00
CA ASN A 19 -10.37 -6.71 -21.09
C ASN A 19 -10.56 -7.75 -19.99
N THR A 20 -9.50 -8.44 -19.58
CA THR A 20 -9.61 -9.60 -18.68
C THR A 20 -8.51 -9.65 -17.63
N ALA A 21 -7.26 -9.37 -18.01
CA ALA A 21 -6.13 -9.46 -17.10
C ALA A 21 -6.07 -8.24 -16.17
N ALA A 22 -5.75 -8.50 -14.91
CA ALA A 22 -5.53 -7.45 -13.93
C ALA A 22 -4.20 -6.72 -14.17
N LEU A 23 -3.14 -7.48 -14.43
CA LEU A 23 -1.79 -6.96 -14.61
C LEU A 23 -1.37 -6.99 -16.08
N GLY A 24 -0.41 -6.15 -16.41
CA GLY A 24 0.28 -6.17 -17.69
C GLY A 24 1.35 -5.07 -17.77
N PRO A 25 2.37 -5.25 -18.62
CA PRO A 25 3.54 -4.36 -18.65
C PRO A 25 3.13 -2.95 -19.08
N ARG A 26 2.31 -2.83 -20.12
CA ARG A 26 1.90 -1.52 -20.63
C ARG A 26 0.91 -0.83 -19.68
N LYS A 27 0.07 -1.59 -18.98
CA LYS A 27 -0.73 -1.06 -17.86
C LYS A 27 0.15 -0.41 -16.78
N ARG A 28 1.22 -1.08 -16.34
CA ARG A 28 2.15 -0.55 -15.32
C ARG A 28 2.83 0.74 -15.79
N GLU A 29 3.32 0.77 -17.03
CA GLU A 29 3.95 1.95 -17.63
C GLU A 29 3.00 3.16 -17.69
N LEU A 30 1.79 2.97 -18.22
CA LEU A 30 0.80 4.05 -18.34
C LEU A 30 0.34 4.56 -16.96
N SER A 31 0.18 3.67 -15.98
CA SER A 31 -0.11 4.06 -14.61
C SER A 31 1.03 4.85 -13.97
N ALA A 32 2.29 4.48 -14.21
CA ALA A 32 3.44 5.22 -13.70
C ALA A 32 3.52 6.63 -14.32
N GLU A 33 3.29 6.78 -15.62
CA GLU A 33 3.27 8.10 -16.27
C GLU A 33 2.12 8.97 -15.72
N LEU A 34 0.90 8.44 -15.61
CA LEU A 34 -0.24 9.16 -15.05
C LEU A 34 0.03 9.54 -13.58
N PHE A 35 0.62 8.64 -12.81
CA PHE A 35 1.01 8.87 -11.42
C PHE A 35 1.97 10.06 -11.29
N GLN A 36 3.02 10.13 -12.12
CA GLN A 36 3.98 11.25 -12.06
C GLN A 36 3.33 12.58 -12.43
N ARG A 37 2.43 12.59 -13.43
CA ARG A 37 1.67 13.80 -13.81
C ARG A 37 0.77 14.30 -12.68
N MET A 38 0.05 13.38 -12.03
CA MET A 38 -0.80 13.71 -10.87
C MET A 38 0.03 14.18 -9.68
N ARG A 39 1.13 13.50 -9.38
CA ARG A 39 2.04 13.86 -8.28
C ARG A 39 2.62 15.25 -8.49
N ALA A 40 3.09 15.57 -9.69
CA ALA A 40 3.69 16.86 -10.00
C ALA A 40 2.72 18.04 -9.73
N HIS A 41 1.42 17.81 -9.90
CA HIS A 41 0.38 18.81 -9.69
C HIS A 41 -0.13 18.87 -8.24
N TYR A 42 -0.50 17.73 -7.65
CA TYR A 42 -1.15 17.70 -6.33
C TYR A 42 -0.20 17.55 -5.15
N ALA A 43 0.95 16.90 -5.35
CA ALA A 43 1.83 16.45 -4.28
C ALA A 43 3.32 16.56 -4.67
N PRO A 44 3.81 17.73 -5.10
CA PRO A 44 5.20 17.88 -5.53
C PRO A 44 6.22 17.66 -4.40
N LEU A 45 5.77 17.81 -3.14
CA LEU A 45 6.53 17.57 -1.91
C LEU A 45 5.98 16.36 -1.13
N GLY A 46 5.19 15.53 -1.80
CA GLY A 46 4.64 14.29 -1.24
C GLY A 46 5.61 13.13 -1.38
N ILE A 47 5.41 12.11 -0.57
CA ILE A 47 6.15 10.86 -0.63
C ILE A 47 5.50 9.89 -1.63
N VAL A 48 6.34 9.13 -2.33
CA VAL A 48 5.91 8.05 -3.23
C VAL A 48 6.07 6.73 -2.51
N HIS A 49 5.03 5.91 -2.53
CA HIS A 49 5.03 4.60 -1.89
C HIS A 49 4.45 3.55 -2.85
N PHE A 50 5.26 2.52 -3.13
CA PHE A 50 4.92 1.36 -3.94
C PHE A 50 4.28 0.30 -3.05
N GLY A 51 2.96 0.33 -2.97
CA GLY A 51 2.18 -0.55 -2.10
C GLY A 51 1.72 -1.84 -2.78
N GLN A 52 1.08 -2.68 -1.98
CA GLN A 52 0.28 -3.81 -2.44
C GLN A 52 -1.19 -3.38 -2.52
N GLY A 53 -1.80 -3.60 -3.68
CA GLY A 53 -3.22 -3.40 -3.94
C GLY A 53 -4.07 -4.62 -3.57
N LYS A 54 -5.24 -4.74 -4.20
CA LYS A 54 -6.18 -5.84 -3.98
C LYS A 54 -5.51 -7.20 -4.26
N TRP A 55 -5.81 -8.20 -3.44
CA TRP A 55 -5.36 -9.59 -3.60
C TRP A 55 -6.56 -10.52 -3.65
N TYR A 56 -6.77 -11.17 -4.80
CA TYR A 56 -7.92 -12.04 -5.01
C TYR A 56 -7.57 -13.53 -4.87
N PRO A 57 -8.53 -14.39 -4.47
CA PRO A 57 -8.30 -15.83 -4.41
C PRO A 57 -7.79 -16.39 -5.75
N GLY A 58 -6.70 -17.16 -5.68
CA GLY A 58 -6.04 -17.76 -6.85
C GLY A 58 -4.89 -16.94 -7.42
N GLU A 59 -4.74 -15.66 -7.06
CA GLU A 59 -3.54 -14.88 -7.38
C GLU A 59 -2.40 -15.24 -6.40
N GLN A 60 -1.18 -15.43 -6.90
CA GLN A 60 -0.03 -15.74 -6.05
C GLN A 60 0.49 -14.53 -5.28
N LEU A 61 0.34 -13.35 -5.85
CA LEU A 61 0.81 -12.08 -5.30
C LEU A 61 -0.32 -11.06 -5.31
N PRO A 62 -0.35 -10.16 -4.32
CA PRO A 62 -1.17 -8.97 -4.42
C PRO A 62 -0.74 -8.13 -5.62
N ARG A 63 -1.70 -7.40 -6.19
CA ARG A 63 -1.42 -6.47 -7.29
C ARG A 63 -0.58 -5.29 -6.81
N TRP A 64 0.07 -4.56 -7.70
CA TRP A 64 0.79 -3.34 -7.31
C TRP A 64 -0.16 -2.17 -7.02
N SER A 65 0.27 -1.23 -6.19
CA SER A 65 -0.43 0.05 -5.95
C SER A 65 0.58 1.19 -6.01
N LEU A 66 0.28 2.23 -6.78
CA LEU A 66 1.07 3.47 -6.83
C LEU A 66 0.40 4.51 -5.94
N ASN A 67 1.02 4.82 -4.80
CA ASN A 67 0.44 5.71 -3.81
C ASN A 67 1.28 6.97 -3.66
N CYS A 68 0.61 8.12 -3.51
CA CYS A 68 1.26 9.36 -3.13
C CYS A 68 0.59 9.93 -1.89
N PHE A 69 1.38 10.32 -0.88
CA PHE A 69 0.89 10.91 0.36
C PHE A 69 1.50 12.28 0.59
N TRP A 70 0.70 13.25 1.03
CA TRP A 70 1.18 14.61 1.34
C TRP A 70 0.39 15.23 2.50
N ARG A 71 1.01 16.19 3.19
CA ARG A 71 0.37 16.89 4.32
C ARG A 71 -0.62 17.93 3.81
N LYS A 72 -1.76 18.04 4.49
CA LYS A 72 -2.78 19.07 4.20
C LYS A 72 -2.33 20.49 4.57
N ASP A 73 -1.36 20.62 5.46
CA ASP A 73 -0.77 21.92 5.85
C ASP A 73 0.22 22.47 4.83
N GLY A 74 0.45 21.76 3.71
CA GLY A 74 1.34 22.18 2.63
C GLY A 74 2.83 22.01 2.93
N LYS A 75 3.19 21.52 4.12
CA LYS A 75 4.59 21.23 4.46
C LYS A 75 5.07 19.95 3.76
N PRO A 76 6.37 19.88 3.41
CA PRO A 76 6.93 18.70 2.75
C PRO A 76 6.84 17.45 3.62
N VAL A 77 6.48 16.33 2.99
CA VAL A 77 6.77 14.99 3.51
C VAL A 77 8.12 14.51 2.98
N TRP A 78 8.44 14.89 1.74
CA TRP A 78 9.69 14.61 1.04
C TRP A 78 10.16 15.88 0.33
N HIS A 79 11.42 16.26 0.53
CA HIS A 79 12.01 17.50 0.03
C HIS A 79 12.71 17.32 -1.31
N ASN A 80 13.46 16.23 -1.47
CA ASN A 80 14.40 16.05 -2.55
C ASN A 80 13.93 15.00 -3.57
N ASN A 81 13.18 15.45 -4.57
CA ASN A 81 12.60 14.57 -5.58
C ASN A 81 13.63 13.76 -6.41
N ALA A 82 14.91 14.17 -6.43
CA ALA A 82 15.97 13.42 -7.12
C ALA A 82 16.32 12.10 -6.41
N LEU A 83 15.93 11.94 -5.14
CA LEU A 83 16.15 10.74 -4.35
C LEU A 83 15.00 9.72 -4.46
N ILE A 84 13.93 10.04 -5.18
CA ILE A 84 12.89 9.06 -5.49
C ILE A 84 13.32 8.35 -6.77
N ALA A 85 13.65 7.07 -6.64
CA ALA A 85 14.21 6.32 -7.76
C ALA A 85 13.17 6.10 -8.87
N ASP A 86 13.67 5.97 -10.08
CA ASP A 86 12.91 5.57 -11.26
C ASP A 86 12.98 4.04 -11.44
N GLU A 87 11.82 3.37 -11.48
CA GLU A 87 11.71 1.92 -11.70
C GLU A 87 12.22 1.45 -13.08
N THR A 88 12.65 2.35 -13.96
CA THR A 88 13.24 2.00 -15.27
C THR A 88 14.76 2.12 -15.30
N GLN A 89 15.37 2.71 -14.27
CA GLN A 89 16.81 2.99 -14.22
C GLN A 89 17.55 2.08 -13.24
N ASP A 90 18.79 1.74 -13.55
CA ASP A 90 19.70 1.00 -12.68
C ASP A 90 20.62 2.02 -11.95
N TYR A 91 20.60 2.02 -10.62
CA TYR A 91 21.40 2.91 -9.77
C TYR A 91 22.61 2.19 -9.15
N GLY A 92 22.87 0.93 -9.52
CA GLY A 92 23.96 0.12 -9.00
C GLY A 92 23.81 -0.28 -7.53
N ALA A 93 22.58 -0.28 -6.99
CA ALA A 93 22.35 -0.69 -5.61
C ALA A 93 22.71 -2.16 -5.40
N THR A 94 23.44 -2.44 -4.31
CA THR A 94 23.85 -3.78 -3.91
C THR A 94 23.40 -4.08 -2.49
N GLY A 95 23.51 -5.35 -2.08
CA GLY A 95 23.24 -5.72 -0.71
C GLY A 95 24.17 -5.03 0.30
N GLU A 96 25.43 -4.75 -0.06
CA GLU A 96 26.35 -4.01 0.80
C GLU A 96 25.89 -2.55 0.99
N LEU A 97 25.38 -1.92 -0.08
CA LEU A 97 24.76 -0.59 0.02
C LEU A 97 23.54 -0.62 0.93
N ALA A 98 22.69 -1.65 0.83
CA ALA A 98 21.53 -1.83 1.71
C ALA A 98 21.95 -1.88 3.20
N GLY A 99 23.05 -2.55 3.52
CA GLY A 99 23.57 -2.65 4.88
C GLY A 99 24.10 -1.31 5.40
N ARG A 100 24.87 -0.60 4.57
CA ARG A 100 25.34 0.76 4.88
C ARG A 100 24.18 1.75 5.05
N PHE A 101 23.13 1.61 4.24
CA PHE A 101 21.94 2.45 4.34
C PHE A 101 21.24 2.24 5.69
N LEU A 102 20.95 0.99 6.07
CA LEU A 102 20.30 0.72 7.35
C LEU A 102 21.17 1.06 8.56
N ALA A 103 22.50 0.93 8.44
CA ALA A 103 23.42 1.38 9.49
C ALA A 103 23.36 2.91 9.70
N SER A 104 23.35 3.70 8.62
CA SER A 104 23.19 5.17 8.72
C SER A 104 21.80 5.56 9.27
N VAL A 105 20.73 4.85 8.88
CA VAL A 105 19.41 5.02 9.51
C VAL A 105 19.48 4.73 11.01
N ALA A 106 20.08 3.62 11.42
CA ALA A 106 20.22 3.26 12.84
C ALA A 106 21.00 4.33 13.63
N GLU A 107 22.13 4.81 13.10
CA GLU A 107 22.93 5.86 13.72
C GLU A 107 22.13 7.16 13.92
N ARG A 108 21.35 7.57 12.91
CA ARG A 108 20.50 8.77 12.96
C ARG A 108 19.40 8.62 14.00
N LEU A 109 18.79 7.44 14.10
CA LEU A 109 17.80 7.08 15.12
C LEU A 109 18.39 6.84 16.51
N LYS A 110 19.72 6.95 16.69
CA LYS A 110 20.44 6.68 17.94
C LYS A 110 20.31 5.23 18.42
N LEU A 111 20.28 4.31 17.47
CA LEU A 111 20.20 2.86 17.68
C LEU A 111 21.56 2.20 17.40
N PRO A 112 21.90 1.10 18.10
CA PRO A 112 23.13 0.35 17.80
C PRO A 112 23.10 -0.28 16.41
N GLU A 113 24.08 0.06 15.55
CA GLU A 113 24.23 -0.51 14.19
C GLU A 113 24.41 -2.03 14.19
N ARG A 114 24.89 -2.61 15.30
CA ARG A 114 25.11 -4.07 15.46
C ARG A 114 23.82 -4.90 15.29
N PHE A 115 22.65 -4.27 15.36
CA PHE A 115 21.37 -4.93 15.15
C PHE A 115 20.95 -5.02 13.67
N VAL A 116 21.69 -4.37 12.76
CA VAL A 116 21.53 -4.60 11.32
C VAL A 116 22.14 -5.95 10.97
N PHE A 117 21.36 -6.83 10.33
CA PHE A 117 21.83 -8.14 9.91
C PHE A 117 21.34 -8.54 8.52
N PRO A 118 22.12 -9.38 7.80
CA PRO A 118 21.80 -9.80 6.45
C PRO A 118 20.68 -10.85 6.41
N ALA A 119 19.87 -10.80 5.34
CA ALA A 119 18.85 -11.79 5.01
C ALA A 119 19.15 -12.48 3.67
N TYR A 120 18.81 -13.77 3.60
CA TYR A 120 19.16 -14.68 2.51
C TYR A 120 17.94 -15.47 2.04
N GLU A 121 17.98 -15.94 0.79
CA GLU A 121 17.04 -16.97 0.34
C GLU A 121 17.17 -18.25 1.19
N ASP A 122 16.07 -18.99 1.36
CA ASP A 122 16.10 -20.28 2.05
C ASP A 122 16.74 -21.36 1.16
N ASN A 123 18.06 -21.45 1.25
CA ASN A 123 18.85 -22.42 0.49
C ASN A 123 18.40 -23.87 0.70
N PHE A 124 17.99 -24.27 1.91
CA PHE A 124 17.50 -25.62 2.17
C PHE A 124 16.19 -25.91 1.44
N TYR A 125 15.26 -24.96 1.47
CA TYR A 125 14.02 -25.06 0.70
C TYR A 125 14.32 -25.21 -0.79
N TYR A 126 15.13 -24.33 -1.37
CA TYR A 126 15.37 -24.34 -2.81
C TYR A 126 16.16 -25.56 -3.29
N LEU A 127 17.12 -26.08 -2.51
CA LEU A 127 17.79 -27.34 -2.80
C LEU A 127 16.84 -28.54 -2.73
N TRP A 128 15.96 -28.57 -1.73
CA TRP A 128 14.92 -29.59 -1.66
C TRP A 128 13.95 -29.51 -2.86
N ARG A 129 13.54 -28.29 -3.24
CA ARG A 129 12.67 -28.07 -4.41
C ARG A 129 13.33 -28.54 -5.70
N GLU A 130 14.60 -28.23 -5.92
CA GLU A 130 15.36 -28.70 -7.08
C GLU A 130 15.45 -30.23 -7.11
N GLY A 131 15.78 -30.87 -5.98
CA GLY A 131 15.83 -32.33 -5.89
C GLY A 131 14.48 -33.03 -6.10
N ALA A 132 13.37 -32.31 -5.95
CA ALA A 132 12.03 -32.81 -6.22
C ALA A 132 11.59 -32.66 -7.69
N LEU A 133 12.39 -31.98 -8.52
CA LEU A 133 12.11 -31.85 -9.94
C LEU A 133 12.25 -33.20 -10.67
N PRO A 134 11.50 -33.41 -11.77
CA PRO A 134 11.70 -34.57 -12.64
C PRO A 134 13.16 -34.70 -13.10
N VAL A 135 13.66 -35.93 -13.20
CA VAL A 135 15.06 -36.23 -13.57
C VAL A 135 15.50 -35.64 -14.92
N ASN A 136 14.56 -35.28 -15.78
CA ASN A 136 14.78 -34.77 -17.13
C ASN A 136 14.59 -33.25 -17.26
N VAL A 137 14.57 -32.51 -16.14
CA VAL A 137 14.55 -31.04 -16.11
C VAL A 137 15.62 -30.50 -15.16
N THR A 138 15.93 -29.21 -15.24
CA THR A 138 16.85 -28.52 -14.33
C THR A 138 16.14 -27.37 -13.62
N ALA A 139 16.74 -26.74 -12.60
CA ALA A 139 16.18 -25.54 -11.99
C ALA A 139 16.02 -24.38 -13.00
N GLU A 140 16.92 -24.29 -13.99
CA GLU A 140 16.90 -23.26 -15.04
C GLU A 140 15.80 -23.50 -16.10
N ASP A 141 15.49 -24.76 -16.42
CA ASP A 141 14.37 -25.17 -17.29
C ASP A 141 13.48 -26.20 -16.59
N SER A 142 12.79 -25.79 -15.51
CA SER A 142 12.05 -26.72 -14.64
C SER A 142 10.74 -27.24 -15.24
N ARG A 143 10.24 -26.63 -16.32
CA ARG A 143 8.98 -26.98 -17.03
C ARG A 143 7.76 -27.15 -16.12
N LEU A 144 7.75 -26.48 -14.96
CA LEU A 144 6.62 -26.47 -14.04
C LEU A 144 5.39 -25.83 -14.71
N GLY A 145 4.19 -26.31 -14.42
CA GLY A 145 2.95 -25.73 -14.96
C GLY A 145 2.71 -24.28 -14.52
N ASP A 146 3.28 -23.90 -13.37
CA ASP A 146 3.25 -22.56 -12.82
C ASP A 146 4.40 -21.72 -13.37
N GLU A 147 4.08 -20.65 -14.12
CA GLU A 147 5.08 -19.78 -14.75
C GLU A 147 5.84 -18.92 -13.73
N LEU A 148 5.19 -18.47 -12.66
CA LEU A 148 5.81 -17.65 -11.63
C LEU A 148 6.78 -18.49 -10.80
N GLU A 149 6.39 -19.70 -10.43
CA GLU A 149 7.30 -20.63 -9.74
C GLU A 149 8.53 -20.97 -10.60
N ARG A 150 8.32 -21.20 -11.90
CA ARG A 150 9.42 -21.45 -12.86
C ARG A 150 10.38 -20.26 -12.93
N ALA A 151 9.85 -19.04 -13.03
CA ALA A 151 10.67 -17.82 -13.08
C ALA A 151 11.44 -17.60 -11.76
N ARG A 152 10.80 -17.85 -10.61
CA ARG A 152 11.42 -17.75 -9.28
C ARG A 152 12.59 -18.71 -9.13
N LEU A 153 12.41 -19.99 -9.46
CA LEU A 153 13.50 -20.97 -9.40
C LEU A 153 14.68 -20.54 -10.27
N ARG A 154 14.43 -20.16 -11.52
CA ARG A 154 15.48 -19.67 -12.41
C ARG A 154 16.23 -18.47 -11.81
N LYS A 155 15.50 -17.49 -11.27
CA LYS A 155 16.08 -16.28 -10.64
C LYS A 155 16.98 -16.64 -9.46
N VAL A 156 16.46 -17.42 -8.51
CA VAL A 156 17.16 -17.76 -7.27
C VAL A 156 18.45 -18.56 -7.54
N PHE A 157 18.39 -19.55 -8.43
CA PHE A 157 19.57 -20.34 -8.79
C PHE A 157 20.59 -19.55 -9.61
N ALA A 158 20.15 -18.66 -10.51
CA ALA A 158 21.06 -17.78 -11.25
C ALA A 158 21.76 -16.74 -10.36
N GLN A 159 21.07 -16.24 -9.33
CA GLN A 159 21.64 -15.33 -8.34
C GLN A 159 22.66 -16.01 -7.43
N GLY A 160 22.42 -17.28 -7.08
CA GLY A 160 23.22 -18.06 -6.13
C GLY A 160 22.61 -18.06 -4.73
N LEU A 161 22.56 -19.24 -4.11
CA LEU A 161 21.87 -19.49 -2.83
C LEU A 161 22.60 -18.94 -1.59
N ASP A 162 23.87 -18.58 -1.74
CA ASP A 162 24.71 -18.00 -0.68
C ASP A 162 24.72 -16.45 -0.71
N LYS A 163 24.03 -15.85 -1.68
CA LYS A 163 24.00 -14.39 -1.82
C LYS A 163 23.04 -13.76 -0.82
N MET A 164 23.53 -12.68 -0.22
CA MET A 164 22.74 -11.78 0.59
C MET A 164 21.75 -11.03 -0.30
N ILE A 165 20.46 -11.14 0.04
CA ILE A 165 19.35 -10.54 -0.72
C ILE A 165 19.07 -9.11 -0.26
N GLY A 166 19.23 -8.89 1.05
CA GLY A 166 19.04 -7.59 1.65
C GLY A 166 19.44 -7.60 3.11
N GLN A 167 19.06 -6.53 3.79
CA GLN A 167 19.45 -6.24 5.16
C GLN A 167 18.21 -5.87 5.98
N VAL A 168 18.26 -6.19 7.26
CA VAL A 168 17.14 -6.06 8.18
C VAL A 168 17.60 -5.28 9.40
N LEU A 169 16.85 -4.24 9.75
CA LEU A 169 16.98 -3.50 11.01
C LEU A 169 15.70 -3.72 11.81
N PRO A 170 15.73 -4.54 12.88
CA PRO A 170 14.63 -4.58 13.84
C PRO A 170 14.33 -3.18 14.34
N LEU A 171 13.09 -2.72 14.14
CA LEU A 171 12.74 -1.34 14.41
C LEU A 171 11.29 -1.26 14.90
N ALA A 172 11.12 -0.66 16.08
CA ALA A 172 9.83 -0.34 16.66
C ALA A 172 9.92 0.94 17.49
N ARG A 173 8.76 1.44 17.92
CA ARG A 173 8.69 2.38 19.04
C ARG A 173 8.65 1.65 20.37
N SER A 174 9.19 2.30 21.40
CA SER A 174 9.07 1.80 22.77
C SER A 174 7.61 1.68 23.20
N ALA A 175 7.32 0.90 24.25
CA ALA A 175 5.94 0.71 24.72
C ALA A 175 5.23 2.02 25.13
N LYS A 176 5.98 3.08 25.46
CA LYS A 176 5.45 4.42 25.73
C LYS A 176 5.32 5.31 24.47
N GLY A 177 5.88 4.88 23.35
CA GLY A 177 5.92 5.63 22.09
C GLY A 177 6.95 6.77 22.06
N GLU A 178 7.78 6.92 23.09
CA GLU A 178 8.64 8.09 23.24
C GLU A 178 9.95 7.99 22.43
N ASN A 179 10.50 6.78 22.27
CA ASN A 179 11.81 6.56 21.65
C ASN A 179 11.74 5.42 20.63
N TRP A 180 12.68 5.43 19.69
CA TRP A 180 12.94 4.27 18.85
C TRP A 180 13.64 3.19 19.65
N GLN A 181 13.32 1.94 19.32
CA GLN A 181 14.00 0.77 19.87
C GLN A 181 14.36 -0.21 18.76
N SER A 182 15.48 -0.88 18.96
CA SER A 182 15.95 -2.00 18.17
C SER A 182 16.46 -3.07 19.12
N GLY A 183 16.67 -4.28 18.61
CA GLY A 183 17.19 -5.37 19.42
C GLY A 183 17.55 -6.58 18.58
N ARG A 184 18.37 -7.45 19.16
CA ARG A 184 18.80 -8.69 18.52
C ARG A 184 17.60 -9.60 18.25
N TRP A 185 17.53 -10.12 17.03
CA TRP A 185 16.66 -11.23 16.70
C TRP A 185 17.33 -12.56 17.07
N TYR A 186 16.59 -13.39 17.80
CA TYR A 186 17.04 -14.72 18.21
C TYR A 186 16.47 -15.75 17.25
N LEU A 187 17.21 -16.01 16.17
CA LEU A 187 16.85 -17.03 15.20
C LEU A 187 17.59 -18.34 15.55
N ARG A 188 16.99 -19.48 15.23
CA ARG A 188 17.66 -20.79 15.42
C ARG A 188 18.86 -20.97 14.50
N ASP A 189 18.75 -20.43 13.29
CA ASP A 189 19.83 -20.39 12.33
C ASP A 189 20.66 -19.11 12.54
N GLU A 190 21.96 -19.18 12.26
CA GLU A 190 22.83 -17.99 12.32
C GLU A 190 22.46 -16.96 11.25
N HIS A 191 21.80 -17.38 10.16
CA HIS A 191 21.37 -16.51 9.08
C HIS A 191 19.85 -16.31 9.09
N CYS A 192 19.41 -15.11 8.73
CA CYS A 192 18.00 -14.84 8.50
C CYS A 192 17.57 -15.40 7.13
N ARG A 193 17.02 -16.62 7.11
CA ARG A 193 16.44 -17.23 5.90
C ARG A 193 15.01 -16.74 5.70
N LEU A 194 14.76 -16.15 4.53
CA LEU A 194 13.45 -15.63 4.14
C LEU A 194 12.46 -16.76 3.82
N VAL A 195 11.19 -16.55 4.15
CA VAL A 195 10.09 -17.40 3.68
C VAL A 195 10.11 -17.39 2.14
N PRO A 196 10.13 -18.54 1.44
CA PRO A 196 10.19 -18.59 -0.02
C PRO A 196 9.03 -17.84 -0.69
N GLY A 197 9.31 -16.98 -1.67
CA GLY A 197 8.28 -16.17 -2.32
C GLY A 197 8.84 -15.05 -3.19
N ASP A 198 7.96 -14.29 -3.84
CA ASP A 198 8.32 -13.13 -4.68
C ASP A 198 7.92 -11.79 -4.04
N SER A 199 7.30 -11.81 -2.86
CA SER A 199 6.97 -10.59 -2.10
C SER A 199 8.23 -9.83 -1.67
N ALA A 200 8.08 -8.55 -1.35
CA ALA A 200 9.14 -7.74 -0.75
C ALA A 200 9.77 -8.40 0.49
N LEU A 201 11.06 -8.17 0.71
CA LEU A 201 11.84 -8.78 1.80
C LEU A 201 11.12 -8.75 3.16
N GLY A 202 10.53 -7.61 3.53
CA GLY A 202 9.86 -7.43 4.81
C GLY A 202 8.64 -8.35 5.03
N TYR A 203 7.90 -8.69 3.98
CA TYR A 203 6.79 -9.65 4.06
C TYR A 203 7.26 -11.11 4.15
N ARG A 204 8.54 -11.36 3.85
CA ARG A 204 9.16 -12.68 3.84
C ARG A 204 10.02 -12.95 5.08
N LEU A 205 10.05 -12.03 6.05
CA LEU A 205 10.80 -12.23 7.28
C LEU A 205 10.27 -13.45 8.07
N PRO A 206 11.15 -14.30 8.63
CA PRO A 206 10.74 -15.51 9.33
C PRO A 206 10.27 -15.20 10.77
N LEU A 207 9.25 -14.35 10.94
CA LEU A 207 8.79 -13.87 12.25
C LEU A 207 8.38 -15.02 13.20
N ALA A 208 7.86 -16.12 12.65
CA ALA A 208 7.50 -17.32 13.41
C ALA A 208 8.71 -18.08 14.01
N SER A 209 9.93 -17.78 13.55
CA SER A 209 11.17 -18.37 14.09
C SER A 209 11.72 -17.60 15.28
N GLN A 210 11.17 -16.41 15.58
CA GLN A 210 11.55 -15.66 16.77
C GLN A 210 10.99 -16.32 18.04
N PRO A 211 11.56 -16.03 19.22
CA PRO A 211 11.03 -16.50 20.50
C PRO A 211 9.56 -16.14 20.64
N TRP A 212 8.75 -17.06 21.15
CA TRP A 212 7.31 -16.89 21.22
C TRP A 212 6.91 -15.82 22.25
N VAL A 213 5.71 -15.29 22.10
CA VAL A 213 5.07 -14.37 23.04
C VAL A 213 3.65 -14.84 23.30
N LYS A 214 3.14 -14.70 24.52
CA LYS A 214 1.73 -15.00 24.82
C LYS A 214 0.84 -14.13 23.95
N ALA A 215 -0.31 -14.67 23.53
CA ALA A 215 -1.28 -13.92 22.73
C ALA A 215 -1.70 -12.58 23.37
N ALA A 216 -1.82 -12.53 24.71
CA ALA A 216 -2.17 -11.31 25.46
C ALA A 216 -1.03 -10.28 25.57
N GLU A 217 0.21 -10.69 25.30
CA GLU A 217 1.42 -9.85 25.39
C GLU A 217 1.96 -9.50 23.98
N TYR A 218 1.30 -9.98 22.93
CA TYR A 218 1.71 -9.68 21.56
C TYR A 218 1.51 -8.18 21.29
N PRO A 219 2.53 -7.47 20.77
CA PRO A 219 2.47 -6.02 20.56
C PRO A 219 1.66 -5.69 19.30
N PHE A 220 0.33 -5.83 19.38
CA PHE A 220 -0.56 -5.46 18.29
C PHE A 220 -0.55 -3.95 18.07
N ILE A 221 -0.46 -3.55 16.80
CA ILE A 221 -0.68 -2.17 16.40
C ILE A 221 -2.18 -1.96 16.29
N HIS A 222 -2.71 -1.09 17.15
CA HIS A 222 -4.11 -0.74 17.16
C HIS A 222 -4.35 0.47 16.25
N PRO A 223 -5.38 0.44 15.38
CA PRO A 223 -5.80 1.61 14.62
C PRO A 223 -6.04 2.81 15.54
N THR A 224 -5.61 3.99 15.08
CA THR A 224 -5.81 5.23 15.81
C THR A 224 -7.27 5.67 15.73
N ASP A 225 -7.82 6.16 16.84
CA ASP A 225 -9.18 6.71 16.85
C ASP A 225 -9.21 8.03 16.05
N HIS A 226 -10.08 8.11 15.04
CA HIS A 226 -10.24 9.31 14.22
C HIS A 226 -11.10 10.40 14.88
N ASN A 227 -11.73 10.13 16.02
CA ASN A 227 -12.56 11.08 16.76
C ASN A 227 -11.78 11.88 17.83
N GLN A 228 -10.48 11.61 18.00
CA GLN A 228 -9.63 12.35 18.93
C GLN A 228 -9.15 13.69 18.32
N ASP A 229 -8.63 14.57 19.18
CA ASP A 229 -7.91 15.76 18.74
C ASP A 229 -6.53 15.41 18.20
N PHE A 230 -6.18 15.96 17.04
CA PHE A 230 -4.86 15.79 16.43
C PHE A 230 -4.07 17.10 16.53
N PRO A 231 -2.94 17.12 17.25
CA PRO A 231 -2.09 18.31 17.30
C PRO A 231 -1.49 18.60 15.92
N GLU A 232 -1.01 19.82 15.72
CA GLU A 232 -0.28 20.17 14.51
C GLU A 232 0.98 19.30 14.36
N LEU A 233 1.24 18.86 13.13
CA LEU A 233 2.43 18.07 12.82
C LEU A 233 3.68 18.94 12.89
N ALA A 234 4.68 18.49 13.62
CA ALA A 234 5.98 19.13 13.66
C ALA A 234 6.66 19.15 12.28
N ASP A 235 7.61 20.07 12.09
CA ASP A 235 8.48 20.10 10.92
C ASP A 235 9.51 18.97 10.97
N SER A 236 9.98 18.49 9.81
CA SER A 236 10.92 17.37 9.72
C SER A 236 12.22 17.61 10.51
N ASP A 237 12.74 18.85 10.52
CA ASP A 237 13.91 19.23 11.32
C ASP A 237 13.63 19.17 12.84
N SER A 238 12.38 19.46 13.23
CA SER A 238 11.96 19.37 14.64
C SER A 238 11.76 17.92 15.08
N LEU A 239 11.26 17.05 14.19
CA LEU A 239 11.08 15.62 14.49
C LEU A 239 12.43 14.93 14.77
N THR A 240 13.45 15.21 13.94
CA THR A 240 14.78 14.60 14.10
C THR A 240 15.57 15.14 15.30
N SER A 241 15.39 16.41 15.67
CA SER A 241 16.07 17.01 16.82
C SER A 241 15.55 16.55 18.18
N GLN A 242 14.37 15.92 18.23
CA GLN A 242 13.77 15.37 19.46
C GLN A 242 14.23 13.95 19.80
N LEU A 243 15.00 13.31 18.91
CA LEU A 243 15.54 11.97 19.11
C LEU A 243 16.44 11.91 20.36
N LYS A 244 16.05 11.10 21.34
CA LYS A 244 16.84 10.82 22.52
C LYS A 244 17.55 9.48 22.37
N ALA A 245 18.84 9.46 22.71
CA ALA A 245 19.57 8.21 22.86
C ALA A 245 19.12 7.52 24.16
N GLU A 246 18.55 6.33 24.04
CA GLU A 246 18.41 5.42 25.18
C GLU A 246 19.48 4.34 25.09
N ASN A 247 20.23 4.16 26.17
CA ASN A 247 21.13 3.02 26.31
C ASN A 247 20.30 1.75 26.58
N ALA A 248 19.79 1.14 25.52
CA ALA A 248 19.21 -0.20 25.56
C ALA A 248 20.32 -1.26 25.56
N ASP A 249 21.21 -1.21 26.56
CA ASP A 249 22.39 -2.09 26.63
C ASP A 249 22.15 -3.38 27.44
N ALA A 250 20.90 -3.65 27.83
CA ALA A 250 20.51 -4.89 28.46
C ALA A 250 19.99 -5.88 27.40
N GLU A 251 20.91 -6.52 26.67
CA GLU A 251 20.58 -7.69 25.84
C GLU A 251 20.18 -8.84 26.76
N ARG A 252 18.86 -9.08 26.85
CA ARG A 252 18.28 -10.21 27.58
C ARG A 252 17.88 -11.28 26.58
N GLU A 253 18.56 -12.42 26.65
CA GLU A 253 18.15 -13.63 25.94
C GLU A 253 16.87 -14.21 26.60
N PRO A 254 15.85 -14.57 25.81
CA PRO A 254 14.68 -15.25 26.34
C PRO A 254 15.02 -16.68 26.76
N LYS A 255 14.55 -17.07 27.94
CA LYS A 255 14.70 -18.45 28.44
C LYS A 255 13.71 -19.39 27.75
N LEU A 256 13.98 -20.68 27.87
CA LEU A 256 13.01 -21.70 27.45
C LEU A 256 11.68 -21.49 28.20
N ASP A 257 10.57 -21.55 27.46
CA ASP A 257 9.20 -21.33 27.96
C ASP A 257 8.96 -19.94 28.59
N GLU A 258 9.79 -18.95 28.26
CA GLU A 258 9.57 -17.56 28.63
C GLU A 258 8.99 -16.77 27.47
N SER A 259 7.88 -16.07 27.75
CA SER A 259 7.30 -15.14 26.80
C SER A 259 8.22 -13.93 26.62
N ALA A 260 8.54 -13.60 25.38
CA ALA A 260 9.50 -12.56 25.03
C ALA A 260 8.81 -11.32 24.43
N ASP A 261 8.03 -10.61 25.24
CA ASP A 261 7.28 -9.40 24.85
C ASP A 261 8.18 -8.18 24.61
N TRP A 262 9.37 -8.15 25.23
CA TRP A 262 10.36 -7.08 25.06
C TRP A 262 11.09 -7.08 23.71
N LEU A 263 10.90 -8.11 22.87
CA LEU A 263 11.60 -8.19 21.58
C LEU A 263 10.94 -7.29 20.53
N THR A 264 11.77 -6.59 19.77
CA THR A 264 11.32 -5.82 18.61
C THR A 264 11.03 -6.76 17.45
N ARG A 265 9.77 -6.91 17.04
CA ARG A 265 9.33 -7.90 16.06
C ARG A 265 9.06 -7.35 14.66
N THR A 266 8.96 -6.04 14.55
CA THR A 266 8.88 -5.31 13.29
C THR A 266 10.28 -4.93 12.82
N ALA A 267 10.43 -4.68 11.52
CA ALA A 267 11.72 -4.30 10.96
C ALA A 267 11.58 -3.38 9.76
N LEU A 268 12.50 -2.41 9.66
CA LEU A 268 12.81 -1.71 8.43
C LEU A 268 13.76 -2.61 7.63
N CYS A 269 13.46 -2.85 6.36
CA CYS A 269 14.32 -3.68 5.51
C CYS A 269 14.80 -2.90 4.29
N ALA A 270 15.99 -3.27 3.81
CA ALA A 270 16.56 -2.73 2.58
C ALA A 270 16.92 -3.88 1.64
N GLU A 271 16.35 -3.87 0.43
CA GLU A 271 16.55 -4.90 -0.59
C GLU A 271 17.06 -4.26 -1.88
N ALA A 272 18.16 -4.80 -2.42
CA ALA A 272 18.65 -4.38 -3.73
C ALA A 272 18.01 -5.26 -4.82
N ARG A 273 17.18 -4.66 -5.68
CA ARG A 273 16.52 -5.35 -6.80
C ARG A 273 16.80 -4.62 -8.10
N ASP A 274 17.38 -5.33 -9.07
CA ASP A 274 17.70 -4.81 -10.40
C ASP A 274 18.46 -3.46 -10.33
N GLY A 275 19.41 -3.37 -9.40
CA GLY A 275 20.23 -2.18 -9.19
C GLY A 275 19.53 -1.01 -8.50
N ARG A 276 18.33 -1.20 -7.95
CA ARG A 276 17.57 -0.19 -7.18
C ARG A 276 17.47 -0.61 -5.71
N LEU A 277 17.50 0.37 -4.82
CA LEU A 277 17.32 0.14 -3.39
C LEU A 277 15.86 0.32 -3.00
N TYR A 278 15.23 -0.76 -2.57
CA TYR A 278 13.89 -0.75 -2.02
C TYR A 278 13.94 -0.78 -0.49
N LEU A 279 13.15 0.09 0.13
CA LEU A 279 13.02 0.17 1.58
C LEU A 279 11.62 -0.26 1.99
N PHE A 280 11.55 -1.39 2.68
CA PHE A 280 10.32 -1.90 3.25
C PHE A 280 10.05 -1.20 4.58
N MET A 281 9.02 -0.34 4.60
CA MET A 281 8.58 0.38 5.79
C MET A 281 7.91 -0.58 6.79
N PRO A 282 8.30 -0.55 8.08
CA PRO A 282 7.62 -1.32 9.12
C PRO A 282 6.23 -0.71 9.41
N PRO A 283 5.31 -1.49 9.98
CA PRO A 283 4.05 -0.93 10.44
C PRO A 283 4.30 -0.03 11.66
N LEU A 284 3.74 1.18 11.63
CA LEU A 284 3.82 2.17 12.71
C LEU A 284 2.42 2.60 13.13
N GLN A 285 2.26 2.97 14.40
CA GLN A 285 0.94 3.28 14.96
C GLN A 285 0.51 4.72 14.64
N LYS A 286 1.45 5.67 14.72
CA LYS A 286 1.17 7.09 14.58
C LYS A 286 1.84 7.69 13.35
N LEU A 287 1.20 8.71 12.79
CA LEU A 287 1.72 9.43 11.62
C LEU A 287 3.04 10.13 11.94
N GLU A 288 3.18 10.73 13.12
CA GLU A 288 4.38 11.43 13.55
C GLU A 288 5.60 10.50 13.52
N GLU A 289 5.42 9.26 13.96
CA GLU A 289 6.47 8.24 13.97
C GLU A 289 6.90 7.87 12.55
N TYR A 290 5.93 7.77 11.64
CA TYR A 290 6.18 7.50 10.23
C TYR A 290 6.91 8.66 9.55
N LEU A 291 6.48 9.90 9.77
CA LEU A 291 7.12 11.08 9.20
C LEU A 291 8.55 11.28 9.72
N GLU A 292 8.80 10.99 11.00
CA GLU A 292 10.14 11.01 11.57
C GLU A 292 11.06 9.98 10.91
N LEU A 293 10.56 8.76 10.67
CA LEU A 293 11.32 7.73 9.96
C LEU A 293 11.59 8.13 8.50
N VAL A 294 10.60 8.69 7.82
CA VAL A 294 10.75 9.22 6.45
C VAL A 294 11.84 10.30 6.40
N ALA A 295 11.83 11.25 7.34
CA ALA A 295 12.84 12.31 7.40
C ALA A 295 14.25 11.74 7.59
N VAL A 296 14.40 10.71 8.43
CA VAL A 296 15.69 10.03 8.62
C VAL A 296 16.12 9.25 7.37
N ILE A 297 15.19 8.57 6.70
CA ILE A 297 15.45 7.87 5.44
C ILE A 297 15.88 8.86 4.35
N GLU A 298 15.19 9.99 4.21
CA GLU A 298 15.54 11.03 3.25
C GLU A 298 16.95 11.57 3.51
N ALA A 299 17.26 11.92 4.77
CA ALA A 299 18.59 12.41 5.13
C ALA A 299 19.69 11.35 4.90
N THR A 300 19.38 10.06 5.04
CA THR A 300 20.29 8.95 4.73
C THR A 300 20.50 8.82 3.21
N ALA A 301 19.42 8.91 2.44
CA ALA A 301 19.47 8.89 0.99
C ALA A 301 20.29 10.06 0.42
N GLU A 302 20.19 11.25 1.03
CA GLU A 302 21.02 12.40 0.68
C GLU A 302 22.50 12.16 0.96
N GLU A 303 22.83 11.70 2.16
CA GLU A 303 24.22 11.44 2.56
C GLU A 303 24.88 10.39 1.65
N LEU A 304 24.15 9.32 1.34
CA LEU A 304 24.65 8.23 0.51
C LEU A 304 24.49 8.47 -1.00
N GLN A 305 23.86 9.59 -1.38
CA GLN A 305 23.49 9.92 -2.76
C GLN A 305 22.78 8.76 -3.47
N CYS A 306 21.88 8.10 -2.75
CA CYS A 306 21.22 6.87 -3.17
C CYS A 306 19.73 7.12 -3.32
N PRO A 307 19.20 7.19 -4.56
CA PRO A 307 17.77 7.17 -4.79
C PRO A 307 17.13 5.86 -4.30
N ILE A 308 15.94 5.95 -3.71
CA ILE A 308 15.24 4.83 -3.08
C ILE A 308 13.80 4.70 -3.56
N LEU A 309 13.24 3.51 -3.36
CA LEU A 309 11.83 3.18 -3.58
C LEU A 309 11.24 2.70 -2.25
N LEU A 310 10.18 3.35 -1.77
CA LEU A 310 9.52 2.92 -0.52
C LEU A 310 8.42 1.91 -0.84
N GLU A 311 8.36 0.85 -0.05
CA GLU A 311 7.31 -0.18 -0.12
C GLU A 311 6.96 -0.70 1.28
N GLY A 312 6.06 -1.69 1.35
CA GLY A 312 5.65 -2.27 2.63
C GLY A 312 4.45 -1.56 3.23
N TYR A 313 4.54 -1.21 4.52
CA TYR A 313 3.42 -0.58 5.22
C TYR A 313 3.33 0.92 4.91
N GLU A 314 2.16 1.34 4.45
CA GLU A 314 1.82 2.74 4.19
C GLU A 314 1.77 3.57 5.50
N PRO A 315 1.81 4.92 5.40
CA PRO A 315 1.51 5.76 6.55
C PRO A 315 0.19 5.36 7.21
N PRO A 316 0.10 5.34 8.55
CA PRO A 316 -1.17 5.05 9.23
C PRO A 316 -2.23 6.08 8.83
N SER A 317 -3.49 5.64 8.81
CA SER A 317 -4.62 6.52 8.50
C SER A 317 -4.66 7.70 9.46
N ASP A 318 -4.67 8.92 8.91
CA ASP A 318 -4.62 10.15 9.68
C ASP A 318 -5.31 11.30 8.91
N PRO A 319 -6.18 12.10 9.56
CA PRO A 319 -6.92 13.17 8.89
C PRO A 319 -6.03 14.31 8.39
N ARG A 320 -4.77 14.42 8.83
CA ARG A 320 -3.82 15.47 8.42
C ARG A 320 -3.08 15.13 7.12
N LEU A 321 -3.18 13.90 6.62
CA LEU A 321 -2.69 13.50 5.30
C LEU A 321 -3.79 13.50 4.24
N CYS A 322 -3.38 13.78 3.02
CA CYS A 322 -4.11 13.46 1.79
C CYS A 322 -3.35 12.38 1.02
N ASN A 323 -4.07 11.63 0.19
CA ASN A 323 -3.46 10.70 -0.75
C ASN A 323 -4.30 10.56 -2.02
N PHE A 324 -3.64 10.09 -3.08
CA PHE A 324 -4.29 9.49 -4.24
C PHE A 324 -3.59 8.17 -4.55
N ARG A 325 -4.30 7.25 -5.21
CA ARG A 325 -3.79 5.92 -5.56
C ARG A 325 -4.11 5.58 -7.00
N ILE A 326 -3.19 4.91 -7.67
CA ILE A 326 -3.42 4.31 -8.98
C ILE A 326 -3.18 2.80 -8.86
N THR A 327 -4.21 2.02 -9.13
CA THR A 327 -4.23 0.57 -8.97
C THR A 327 -4.68 -0.12 -10.25
N PRO A 328 -4.21 -1.36 -10.49
CA PRO A 328 -4.69 -2.15 -11.60
C PRO A 328 -5.88 -3.01 -11.17
N ASP A 329 -6.92 -3.01 -11.99
CA ASP A 329 -8.05 -3.92 -11.87
C ASP A 329 -8.27 -4.70 -13.18
N PRO A 330 -9.04 -5.80 -13.17
CA PRO A 330 -9.24 -6.61 -14.36
C PRO A 330 -9.81 -5.75 -15.49
N GLY A 331 -9.03 -5.62 -16.56
CA GLY A 331 -9.40 -4.83 -17.73
C GLY A 331 -9.40 -3.31 -17.57
N VAL A 332 -8.96 -2.75 -16.44
CA VAL A 332 -8.87 -1.28 -16.23
C VAL A 332 -7.68 -0.87 -15.36
N ILE A 333 -7.37 0.43 -15.37
CA ILE A 333 -6.65 1.13 -14.31
C ILE A 333 -7.70 1.89 -13.49
N GLU A 334 -7.63 1.80 -12.17
CA GLU A 334 -8.48 2.55 -11.24
C GLU A 334 -7.64 3.67 -10.60
N VAL A 335 -8.21 4.88 -10.54
CA VAL A 335 -7.58 6.03 -9.90
C VAL A 335 -8.45 6.47 -8.73
N ASN A 336 -8.00 6.23 -7.50
CA ASN A 336 -8.64 6.76 -6.30
C ASN A 336 -8.13 8.20 -6.09
N VAL A 337 -9.00 9.19 -6.32
CA VAL A 337 -8.65 10.62 -6.18
C VAL A 337 -8.88 11.13 -4.76
N GLN A 338 -8.04 12.09 -4.36
CA GLN A 338 -8.15 12.75 -3.06
C GLN A 338 -9.51 13.46 -2.86
N PRO A 339 -10.07 13.48 -1.63
CA PRO A 339 -11.38 14.10 -1.36
C PRO A 339 -11.43 15.61 -1.60
N SER A 340 -12.40 16.10 -2.38
CA SER A 340 -12.70 17.52 -2.62
C SER A 340 -13.58 18.12 -1.54
N ALA A 341 -13.20 19.30 -1.06
CA ALA A 341 -13.94 20.06 -0.05
C ALA A 341 -15.02 20.97 -0.66
N SER A 342 -14.92 21.29 -1.94
CA SER A 342 -15.87 22.15 -2.67
C SER A 342 -16.20 21.59 -4.05
N TRP A 343 -17.22 22.16 -4.69
CA TRP A 343 -17.56 21.85 -6.07
C TRP A 343 -16.45 22.25 -7.04
N ASP A 344 -15.85 23.43 -6.85
CA ASP A 344 -14.77 23.92 -7.71
C ASP A 344 -13.54 23.00 -7.64
N GLU A 345 -13.20 22.48 -6.45
CA GLU A 345 -12.15 21.46 -6.32
C GLU A 345 -12.52 20.13 -6.98
N LEU A 346 -13.80 19.73 -6.97
CA LEU A 346 -14.23 18.51 -7.65
C LEU A 346 -14.10 18.67 -9.18
N VAL A 347 -14.52 19.81 -9.72
CA VAL A 347 -14.42 20.13 -11.15
C VAL A 347 -12.96 20.12 -11.57
N GLU A 348 -12.11 20.89 -10.88
CA GLU A 348 -10.67 20.99 -11.18
C GLU A 348 -10.01 19.62 -11.19
N ARG A 349 -10.23 18.81 -10.15
CA ARG A 349 -9.57 17.51 -10.04
C ARG A 349 -10.02 16.53 -11.12
N THR A 350 -11.30 16.57 -11.45
CA THR A 350 -11.88 15.72 -12.49
C THR A 350 -11.33 16.13 -13.86
N GLU A 351 -11.39 17.42 -14.21
CA GLU A 351 -10.89 17.93 -15.50
C GLU A 351 -9.40 17.67 -15.66
N PHE A 352 -8.60 17.93 -14.61
CA PHE A 352 -7.16 17.68 -14.63
C PHE A 352 -6.86 16.19 -14.84
N LEU A 353 -7.51 15.29 -14.07
CA LEU A 353 -7.29 13.86 -14.20
C LEU A 353 -7.62 13.35 -15.60
N TYR A 354 -8.78 13.72 -16.14
CA TYR A 354 -9.20 13.26 -17.47
C TYR A 354 -8.28 13.78 -18.57
N GLU A 355 -7.81 15.02 -18.46
CA GLU A 355 -6.84 15.57 -19.41
C GLU A 355 -5.49 14.85 -19.29
N GLN A 356 -4.97 14.60 -18.08
CA GLN A 356 -3.70 13.87 -17.91
C GLN A 356 -3.81 12.42 -18.35
N ALA A 357 -4.94 11.76 -18.11
CA ALA A 357 -5.21 10.41 -18.63
C ALA A 357 -5.15 10.42 -20.15
N ARG A 358 -5.84 11.37 -20.81
CA ARG A 358 -5.80 11.53 -22.28
C ARG A 358 -4.39 11.76 -22.80
N GLN A 359 -3.61 12.62 -22.15
CA GLN A 359 -2.20 12.87 -22.51
C GLN A 359 -1.32 11.63 -22.34
N THR A 360 -1.66 10.76 -21.38
CA THR A 360 -1.03 9.45 -21.12
C THR A 360 -1.61 8.35 -22.02
N ARG A 361 -2.38 8.70 -23.05
CA ARG A 361 -3.01 7.75 -23.98
C ARG A 361 -4.00 6.79 -23.30
N LEU A 362 -4.69 7.27 -22.26
CA LEU A 362 -5.77 6.58 -21.56
C LEU A 362 -7.13 7.23 -21.87
N THR A 363 -8.19 6.43 -21.89
CA THR A 363 -9.58 6.87 -22.10
C THR A 363 -10.54 6.13 -21.17
N THR A 364 -11.74 6.68 -20.99
CA THR A 364 -12.85 6.06 -20.25
C THR A 364 -13.85 5.33 -21.17
N GLU A 365 -13.54 5.24 -22.46
CA GLU A 365 -14.43 4.70 -23.49
C GLU A 365 -13.97 3.33 -23.99
N LYS A 366 -14.90 2.37 -24.03
CA LYS A 366 -14.74 1.08 -24.72
C LYS A 366 -15.79 0.94 -25.81
N PHE A 367 -15.49 0.07 -26.77
CA PHE A 367 -16.40 -0.26 -27.85
C PHE A 367 -16.57 -1.77 -27.91
N MET A 368 -17.83 -2.20 -27.94
CA MET A 368 -18.16 -3.60 -28.19
C MET A 368 -17.79 -3.98 -29.63
N ILE A 369 -17.71 -5.28 -29.92
CA ILE A 369 -17.38 -5.80 -31.27
C ILE A 369 -18.32 -5.23 -32.36
N ASP A 370 -19.57 -4.95 -32.00
CA ASP A 370 -20.58 -4.36 -32.90
C ASP A 370 -20.51 -2.82 -32.99
N GLY A 371 -19.49 -2.19 -32.40
CA GLY A 371 -19.25 -0.75 -32.43
C GLY A 371 -20.06 0.05 -31.41
N ARG A 372 -20.87 -0.58 -30.55
CA ARG A 372 -21.58 0.15 -29.49
C ARG A 372 -20.61 0.66 -28.43
N HIS A 373 -20.74 1.95 -28.10
CA HIS A 373 -20.00 2.58 -27.02
C HIS A 373 -20.46 2.03 -25.66
N THR A 374 -19.50 1.74 -24.78
CA THR A 374 -19.72 1.32 -23.40
C THR A 374 -18.66 1.94 -22.50
N GLY A 375 -18.96 2.05 -21.20
CA GLY A 375 -17.95 2.38 -20.20
C GLY A 375 -16.88 1.30 -20.10
N THR A 376 -15.77 1.63 -19.44
CA THR A 376 -14.63 0.72 -19.20
C THR A 376 -14.99 -0.60 -18.51
N GLY A 377 -16.11 -0.63 -17.76
CA GLY A 377 -16.58 -1.79 -17.01
C GLY A 377 -16.06 -1.88 -15.57
N GLY A 378 -15.25 -0.91 -15.12
CA GLY A 378 -14.76 -0.82 -13.74
C GLY A 378 -15.60 0.08 -12.82
N GLY A 379 -16.58 0.79 -13.36
CA GLY A 379 -17.38 1.78 -12.63
C GLY A 379 -16.71 3.16 -12.54
N ASN A 380 -17.38 4.07 -11.81
CA ASN A 380 -16.89 5.40 -11.45
C ASN A 380 -17.57 5.80 -10.14
N HIS A 381 -17.09 5.24 -9.02
CA HIS A 381 -17.74 5.41 -7.73
C HIS A 381 -17.62 6.85 -7.23
N PHE A 382 -18.65 7.33 -6.55
CA PHE A 382 -18.63 8.59 -5.81
C PHE A 382 -18.59 8.31 -4.32
N VAL A 383 -17.63 8.92 -3.63
CA VAL A 383 -17.53 8.83 -2.18
C VAL A 383 -18.00 10.14 -1.56
N LEU A 384 -19.04 10.08 -0.72
CA LEU A 384 -19.63 11.23 -0.05
C LEU A 384 -19.46 11.06 1.46
N GLY A 385 -19.07 12.13 2.16
CA GLY A 385 -18.81 12.08 3.60
C GLY A 385 -18.31 13.42 4.15
N GLY A 386 -17.99 13.44 5.44
CA GLY A 386 -17.35 14.55 6.13
C GLY A 386 -15.82 14.43 6.12
N ALA A 387 -15.13 15.49 6.55
CA ALA A 387 -13.67 15.47 6.74
C ALA A 387 -13.24 14.57 7.90
N THR A 388 -14.10 14.46 8.92
CA THR A 388 -14.00 13.55 10.06
C THR A 388 -15.32 12.77 10.19
N PRO A 389 -15.37 11.65 10.95
CA PRO A 389 -16.63 11.00 11.26
C PRO A 389 -17.63 11.95 11.92
N ALA A 390 -17.17 12.78 12.86
CA ALA A 390 -17.99 13.80 13.54
C ALA A 390 -18.58 14.85 12.58
N ASP A 391 -17.92 15.12 11.45
CA ASP A 391 -18.41 16.05 10.41
C ASP A 391 -19.27 15.37 9.34
N SER A 392 -19.44 14.04 9.39
CA SER A 392 -20.17 13.31 8.36
C SER A 392 -21.65 13.70 8.37
N PRO A 393 -22.19 14.21 7.24
CA PRO A 393 -23.60 14.57 7.17
C PRO A 393 -24.50 13.34 7.36
N PHE A 394 -24.03 12.14 7.00
CA PHE A 394 -24.80 10.91 7.12
C PHE A 394 -24.79 10.32 8.54
N LEU A 395 -23.73 10.56 9.32
CA LEU A 395 -23.69 10.14 10.73
C LEU A 395 -24.47 11.11 11.62
N ARG A 396 -24.32 12.43 11.38
CA ARG A 396 -25.07 13.47 12.11
C ARG A 396 -26.56 13.48 11.77
N ARG A 397 -26.92 13.10 10.55
CA ARG A 397 -28.29 13.07 10.03
C ARG A 397 -28.54 11.76 9.28
N PRO A 398 -28.74 10.63 9.99
CA PRO A 398 -29.07 9.36 9.35
C PRO A 398 -30.33 9.42 8.48
N ASP A 399 -31.27 10.31 8.82
CA ASP A 399 -32.45 10.60 8.02
C ASP A 399 -32.12 11.15 6.62
N LEU A 400 -30.99 11.87 6.47
CA LEU A 400 -30.50 12.33 5.16
C LEU A 400 -30.05 11.15 4.29
N LEU A 401 -29.38 10.16 4.86
CA LEU A 401 -28.97 8.95 4.13
C LEU A 401 -30.20 8.19 3.65
N ARG A 402 -31.19 7.97 4.53
CA ARG A 402 -32.48 7.38 4.17
C ARG A 402 -33.17 8.15 3.05
N SER A 403 -33.21 9.48 3.16
CA SER A 403 -33.82 10.35 2.16
C SER A 403 -33.14 10.22 0.79
N LEU A 404 -31.80 10.24 0.76
CA LEU A 404 -31.01 10.08 -0.45
C LEU A 404 -31.30 8.73 -1.12
N LEU A 405 -31.21 7.62 -0.37
CA LEU A 405 -31.47 6.29 -0.89
C LEU A 405 -32.90 6.15 -1.42
N SER A 406 -33.89 6.61 -0.65
CA SER A 406 -35.30 6.58 -1.05
C SER A 406 -35.56 7.42 -2.29
N TYR A 407 -34.88 8.57 -2.42
CA TYR A 407 -35.03 9.45 -3.57
C TYR A 407 -34.53 8.78 -4.86
N TRP A 408 -33.32 8.22 -4.86
CA TRP A 408 -32.77 7.51 -6.02
C TRP A 408 -33.55 6.23 -6.35
N HIS A 409 -34.06 5.55 -5.32
CA HIS A 409 -34.92 4.39 -5.52
C HIS A 409 -36.24 4.76 -6.21
N ASN A 410 -36.93 5.80 -5.74
CA ASN A 410 -38.20 6.25 -6.30
C ASN A 410 -38.09 6.99 -7.64
N HIS A 411 -36.88 7.32 -8.09
CA HIS A 411 -36.62 7.97 -9.38
C HIS A 411 -35.64 7.15 -10.24
N PRO A 412 -36.07 6.01 -10.83
CA PRO A 412 -35.20 5.12 -11.60
C PRO A 412 -34.49 5.77 -12.77
N SER A 413 -35.06 6.86 -13.33
CA SER A 413 -34.43 7.64 -14.40
C SER A 413 -33.05 8.17 -14.02
N LEU A 414 -32.81 8.47 -12.74
CA LEU A 414 -31.50 8.93 -12.25
C LEU A 414 -30.45 7.82 -12.30
N SER A 415 -30.84 6.55 -12.08
CA SER A 415 -29.93 5.41 -12.23
C SER A 415 -29.74 5.02 -13.69
N TYR A 416 -30.84 4.88 -14.45
CA TYR A 416 -30.80 4.40 -15.83
C TYR A 416 -30.07 5.32 -16.79
N LEU A 417 -29.97 6.61 -16.48
CA LEU A 417 -29.12 7.54 -17.23
C LEU A 417 -27.65 7.08 -17.27
N PHE A 418 -27.17 6.38 -16.23
CA PHE A 418 -25.78 5.94 -16.10
C PHE A 418 -25.58 4.42 -16.27
N SER A 419 -26.65 3.62 -16.33
CA SER A 419 -26.56 2.15 -16.35
C SER A 419 -26.04 1.55 -17.67
N GLY A 420 -26.17 2.26 -18.80
CA GLY A 420 -25.80 1.73 -20.11
C GLY A 420 -26.50 0.39 -20.39
N LEU A 421 -25.72 -0.67 -20.67
CA LEU A 421 -26.22 -2.04 -20.89
C LEU A 421 -26.34 -2.88 -19.61
N PHE A 422 -25.93 -2.36 -18.44
CA PHE A 422 -25.80 -3.11 -17.20
C PHE A 422 -27.00 -2.90 -16.26
N ILE A 423 -28.15 -3.46 -16.63
CA ILE A 423 -29.41 -3.40 -15.87
C ILE A 423 -29.80 -4.81 -15.41
N GLY A 424 -30.38 -4.93 -14.21
CA GLY A 424 -30.85 -6.20 -13.66
C GLY A 424 -29.83 -6.92 -12.79
N PRO A 425 -30.19 -8.09 -12.24
CA PRO A 425 -29.45 -8.79 -11.18
C PRO A 425 -28.06 -9.30 -11.59
N THR A 426 -27.72 -9.23 -12.87
CA THR A 426 -26.41 -9.61 -13.43
C THR A 426 -25.47 -8.41 -13.60
N SER A 427 -25.95 -7.19 -13.32
CA SER A 427 -25.12 -6.00 -13.21
C SER A 427 -24.16 -6.11 -12.02
N GLN A 428 -23.02 -5.42 -12.09
CA GLN A 428 -22.06 -5.36 -10.98
C GLN A 428 -22.64 -4.62 -9.76
N ALA A 429 -23.51 -3.64 -10.00
CA ALA A 429 -24.18 -2.85 -8.97
C ALA A 429 -25.66 -2.64 -9.36
N PRO A 430 -26.49 -3.71 -9.27
CA PRO A 430 -27.90 -3.61 -9.62
C PRO A 430 -28.62 -2.66 -8.66
N ARG A 431 -29.71 -2.06 -9.12
CA ARG A 431 -30.60 -1.35 -8.20
C ARG A 431 -31.16 -2.33 -7.16
N VAL A 432 -31.50 -1.83 -5.97
CA VAL A 432 -31.99 -2.68 -4.87
C VAL A 432 -33.28 -3.44 -5.22
N ASP A 433 -34.15 -2.90 -6.07
CA ASP A 433 -35.35 -3.52 -6.64
C ASP A 433 -35.08 -4.50 -7.79
N GLU A 434 -33.88 -4.47 -8.37
CA GLU A 434 -33.45 -5.37 -9.44
C GLU A 434 -32.59 -6.53 -8.94
N ALA A 435 -32.11 -6.42 -7.71
CA ALA A 435 -31.30 -7.41 -7.04
C ALA A 435 -32.18 -8.56 -6.50
N ARG A 436 -31.74 -9.22 -5.44
CA ARG A 436 -32.52 -10.29 -4.80
C ARG A 436 -33.75 -9.71 -4.11
N ASN A 437 -34.87 -10.44 -4.17
CA ASN A 437 -36.19 -10.01 -3.66
C ASN A 437 -36.22 -9.65 -2.17
N ASP A 438 -35.27 -10.14 -1.37
CA ASP A 438 -35.11 -9.88 0.06
C ASP A 438 -34.47 -8.50 0.36
N SER A 439 -33.76 -7.90 -0.61
CA SER A 439 -33.01 -6.64 -0.40
C SER A 439 -33.90 -5.46 0.01
N LEU A 440 -35.13 -5.39 -0.51
CA LEU A 440 -36.10 -4.35 -0.13
C LEU A 440 -36.56 -4.52 1.31
N TYR A 441 -36.82 -5.76 1.73
CA TYR A 441 -37.22 -6.07 3.11
C TYR A 441 -36.10 -5.76 4.11
N GLU A 442 -34.87 -6.14 3.79
CA GLU A 442 -33.66 -5.78 4.57
C GLU A 442 -33.50 -4.25 4.67
N MET A 443 -33.72 -3.53 3.57
CA MET A 443 -33.65 -2.06 3.56
C MET A 443 -34.75 -1.42 4.42
N GLU A 444 -35.97 -1.96 4.40
CA GLU A 444 -37.06 -1.52 5.29
C GLU A 444 -36.72 -1.73 6.77
N ILE A 445 -36.14 -2.89 7.12
CA ILE A 445 -35.66 -3.15 8.48
C ILE A 445 -34.57 -2.14 8.86
N ALA A 446 -33.59 -1.93 8.00
CA ALA A 446 -32.50 -0.98 8.24
C ALA A 446 -33.03 0.45 8.46
N PHE A 447 -34.00 0.88 7.65
CA PHE A 447 -34.65 2.19 7.80
C PHE A 447 -35.48 2.31 9.08
N ALA A 448 -36.03 1.20 9.58
CA ALA A 448 -36.75 1.17 10.86
C ALA A 448 -35.82 1.29 12.08
N GLN A 449 -34.53 0.97 11.92
CA GLN A 449 -33.52 1.17 12.98
C GLN A 449 -32.92 2.58 12.98
N MET A 450 -33.20 3.41 11.97
CA MET A 450 -32.68 4.78 11.93
C MET A 450 -33.47 5.70 12.88
N PRO A 451 -32.80 6.60 13.62
CA PRO A 451 -33.46 7.59 14.46
C PRO A 451 -34.49 8.43 13.71
N SER A 452 -35.51 8.91 14.40
CA SER A 452 -36.51 9.79 13.80
C SER A 452 -35.88 11.13 13.43
N PRO A 453 -36.34 11.81 12.36
CA PRO A 453 -35.82 13.14 12.00
C PRO A 453 -35.90 14.12 13.17
N GLY A 454 -34.76 14.69 13.56
CA GLY A 454 -34.66 15.66 14.66
C GLY A 454 -34.36 15.06 16.04
N GLU A 455 -34.26 13.73 16.17
CA GLU A 455 -33.71 13.10 17.37
C GLU A 455 -32.20 13.35 17.48
N GLU A 456 -31.71 13.45 18.72
CA GLU A 456 -30.28 13.58 18.99
C GLU A 456 -29.59 12.23 18.74
N VAL A 457 -28.63 12.21 17.83
CA VAL A 457 -27.88 11.02 17.45
C VAL A 457 -26.46 11.18 17.99
N ALA A 458 -25.97 10.17 18.71
CA ALA A 458 -24.57 10.15 19.13
C ALA A 458 -23.66 10.05 17.89
N PRO A 459 -22.55 10.81 17.83
CA PRO A 459 -21.59 10.71 16.73
C PRO A 459 -20.92 9.35 16.62
#